data_AF-A0A9E2PK57-F1
#
_entry.id   AF-A0A9E2PK57-F1
#
_cell.length_a   1.000
_cell.length_b   1.000
_cell.length_c   1.000
_cell.angle_alpha   90.00
_cell.angle_beta   90.00
_cell.angle_gamma   90.00
#
_symmetry.space_group_name_H-M   'P 1'
#
loop_
_entity.id
_entity.type
_entity.pdbx_description
1 polymer ?
#
loop_
_entity_poly.entity_id
_entity_poly.type
_entity_poly.pdbx_seq_one_letter_code
_entity_poly.pdbx_strand_id
1 'polypeptide(L)'
;KLVKPVVGYSRILLDVETVLILAAYIFGAYLIFRSEKARAAEFPKLEPGERKHALGIWLKFLVYSAILVGAAIYLSRLGDEIARIPVGGVALGGSFVGSLFIAVTTSLPEMTVAISAVKLGFLDMALGNIFGSNMFNMAIVAVADLSLGRKLILSCASSLHLFTVLFVVILTTLVLAGLVYRSKIKTPALAWDSVSILFVYFAANLVNFYLR
;
A
#
# COMPACT_ATOMS: atom_id res chain seq x y z
N LYS A 1 -23.07 4.10 20.42
CA LYS A 1 -24.24 4.08 19.51
C LYS A 1 -23.89 3.22 18.30
N LEU A 2 -24.41 2.00 18.25
CA LEU A 2 -24.17 1.04 17.16
C LEU A 2 -24.81 1.58 15.87
N VAL A 3 -24.02 1.77 14.82
CA VAL A 3 -24.50 2.20 13.51
C VAL A 3 -25.24 1.02 12.87
N LYS A 4 -26.58 1.08 12.84
CA LYS A 4 -27.40 0.09 12.13
C LYS A 4 -27.07 0.10 10.63
N PRO A 5 -26.96 -1.05 9.97
CA PRO A 5 -26.80 -1.10 8.52
C PRO A 5 -28.17 -0.91 7.87
N VAL A 6 -28.41 0.24 7.27
CA VAL A 6 -29.52 0.40 6.33
C VAL A 6 -29.04 -0.16 4.99
N VAL A 7 -29.25 -1.46 4.79
CA VAL A 7 -29.08 -2.10 3.48
C VAL A 7 -30.28 -1.69 2.62
N GLY A 8 -30.19 -0.49 2.05
CA GLY A 8 -31.08 0.01 1.03
C GLY A 8 -30.34 0.03 -0.30
N TYR A 9 -30.59 -0.95 -1.16
CA TYR A 9 -30.08 -0.98 -2.53
C TYR A 9 -30.74 0.13 -3.35
N SER A 10 -30.20 1.35 -3.33
CA SER A 10 -30.55 2.36 -4.34
C SER A 10 -29.37 3.29 -4.64
N ARG A 11 -28.91 3.17 -5.90
CA ARG A 11 -27.89 3.95 -6.64
C ARG A 11 -26.53 4.07 -5.97
N ILE A 12 -25.53 3.39 -6.56
CA ILE A 12 -24.11 3.70 -6.38
C ILE A 12 -23.91 5.11 -6.96
N LEU A 13 -23.99 6.13 -6.13
CA LEU A 13 -23.47 7.45 -6.47
C LEU A 13 -21.96 7.35 -6.30
N LEU A 14 -21.28 7.14 -7.42
CA LEU A 14 -19.83 7.23 -7.50
C LEU A 14 -19.45 8.70 -7.32
N ASP A 15 -18.81 9.01 -6.21
CA ASP A 15 -18.30 10.36 -5.97
C ASP A 15 -17.10 10.66 -6.87
N VAL A 16 -16.92 11.94 -7.16
CA VAL A 16 -15.92 12.44 -8.12
C VAL A 16 -14.53 12.01 -7.68
N GLU A 17 -14.25 12.04 -6.38
CA GLU A 17 -12.97 11.64 -5.78
C GLU A 17 -12.64 10.17 -6.05
N THR A 18 -13.60 9.26 -5.85
CA THR A 18 -13.44 7.83 -6.13
C THR A 18 -13.13 7.59 -7.61
N VAL A 19 -13.83 8.29 -8.50
CA VAL A 19 -13.60 8.22 -9.95
C VAL A 19 -12.20 8.76 -10.31
N LEU A 20 -11.78 9.88 -9.73
CA LEU A 20 -10.47 10.47 -9.96
C LEU A 20 -9.33 9.57 -9.50
N ILE A 21 -9.46 8.94 -8.32
CA ILE A 21 -8.46 7.99 -7.80
C ILE A 21 -8.30 6.79 -8.74
N LEU A 22 -9.42 6.19 -9.18
CA LEU A 22 -9.37 5.04 -10.11
C LEU A 22 -8.83 5.45 -11.48
N ALA A 23 -9.24 6.61 -12.00
CA ALA A 23 -8.74 7.13 -13.26
C ALA A 23 -7.22 7.39 -13.19
N ALA A 24 -6.73 7.98 -12.11
CA ALA A 24 -5.30 8.20 -11.88
C ALA A 24 -4.52 6.88 -11.77
N TYR A 25 -5.05 5.90 -11.04
CA TYR A 25 -4.44 4.57 -10.93
C TYR A 25 -4.35 3.86 -12.30
N ILE A 26 -5.45 3.81 -13.05
CA ILE A 26 -5.50 3.18 -14.38
C ILE A 26 -4.57 3.90 -15.35
N PHE A 27 -4.58 5.23 -15.33
CA PHE A 27 -3.71 6.04 -16.17
C PHE A 27 -2.22 5.81 -15.84
N GLY A 28 -1.86 5.81 -14.56
CA GLY A 28 -0.49 5.49 -14.11
C GLY A 28 -0.05 4.09 -14.54
N ALA A 29 -0.90 3.07 -14.32
CA ALA A 29 -0.64 1.70 -14.76
C ALA A 29 -0.49 1.60 -16.29
N TYR A 30 -1.31 2.33 -17.04
CA TYR A 30 -1.22 2.41 -18.50
C TYR A 30 0.10 3.03 -18.97
N LEU A 31 0.56 4.11 -18.33
CA LEU A 31 1.85 4.74 -18.67
C LEU A 31 3.01 3.78 -18.42
N ILE A 32 3.01 3.08 -17.28
CA ILE A 32 4.03 2.06 -16.96
C ILE A 32 4.00 0.93 -17.98
N PHE A 33 2.82 0.40 -18.29
CA PHE A 33 2.69 -0.66 -19.30
C PHE A 33 3.20 -0.22 -20.67
N ARG A 34 2.91 1.03 -21.06
CA ARG A 34 3.37 1.60 -22.33
C ARG A 34 4.89 1.78 -22.35
N SER A 35 5.51 2.24 -21.26
CA SER A 35 6.98 2.35 -21.17
C SER A 35 7.67 0.99 -21.20
N GLU A 36 7.12 0.00 -20.50
CA GLU A 36 7.65 -1.37 -20.51
C GLU A 36 7.49 -2.03 -21.89
N LYS A 37 6.35 -1.85 -22.56
CA LYS A 37 6.15 -2.36 -23.92
C LYS A 37 7.12 -1.76 -24.93
N ALA A 38 7.51 -0.50 -24.77
CA ALA A 38 8.54 0.12 -25.61
C ALA A 38 9.91 -0.54 -25.42
N ARG A 39 10.22 -0.97 -24.18
CA ARG A 39 11.45 -1.72 -23.84
C ARG A 39 11.34 -3.21 -24.15
N ALA A 40 10.14 -3.75 -24.28
CA ALA A 40 9.90 -5.18 -24.55
C ALA A 40 10.55 -5.68 -25.85
N ALA A 41 10.79 -4.77 -26.81
CA ALA A 41 11.52 -5.09 -28.05
C ALA A 41 13.00 -5.41 -27.83
N GLU A 42 13.57 -5.05 -26.68
CA GLU A 42 14.96 -5.35 -26.29
C GLU A 42 15.12 -6.77 -25.72
N PHE A 43 14.01 -7.43 -25.36
CA PHE A 43 14.04 -8.77 -24.77
C PHE A 43 13.83 -9.86 -25.83
N PRO A 44 14.59 -10.97 -25.76
CA PRO A 44 14.41 -12.09 -26.67
C PRO A 44 13.00 -12.68 -26.54
N LYS A 45 12.41 -13.10 -27.68
CA LYS A 45 11.11 -13.79 -27.69
C LYS A 45 11.26 -15.16 -27.04
N LEU A 46 10.34 -15.49 -26.14
CA LEU A 46 10.30 -16.78 -25.45
C LEU A 46 10.14 -17.94 -26.44
N GLU A 47 10.95 -18.97 -26.27
CA GLU A 47 10.82 -20.24 -26.98
C GLU A 47 9.58 -21.03 -26.49
N PRO A 48 9.03 -21.96 -27.30
CA PRO A 48 7.85 -22.75 -26.92
C PRO A 48 8.01 -23.56 -25.62
N GLY A 49 9.23 -24.02 -25.30
CA GLY A 49 9.54 -24.71 -24.04
C GLY A 49 9.51 -23.78 -22.83
N GLU A 50 10.00 -22.56 -22.99
CA GLU A 50 9.97 -21.51 -21.97
C GLU A 50 8.54 -21.02 -21.69
N ARG A 51 7.65 -21.06 -22.69
CA ARG A 51 6.23 -20.69 -22.52
C ARG A 51 5.48 -21.65 -21.59
N LYS A 52 5.75 -22.96 -21.66
CA LYS A 52 5.19 -23.93 -20.70
C LYS A 52 5.75 -23.71 -19.29
N HIS A 53 7.04 -23.37 -19.18
CA HIS A 53 7.64 -23.00 -17.90
C HIS A 53 7.01 -21.74 -17.31
N ALA A 54 6.75 -20.72 -18.14
CA ALA A 54 6.10 -19.48 -17.74
C ALA A 54 4.69 -19.71 -17.18
N LEU A 55 3.88 -20.59 -17.78
CA LEU A 55 2.58 -20.96 -17.23
C LEU A 55 2.69 -21.56 -15.82
N GLY A 56 3.71 -22.40 -15.58
CA GLY A 56 3.99 -22.95 -14.25
C GLY A 56 4.39 -21.88 -13.23
N ILE A 57 5.14 -20.86 -13.66
CA ILE A 57 5.49 -19.71 -12.80
C ILE A 57 4.25 -18.90 -12.45
N TRP A 58 3.41 -18.57 -13.44
CA TRP A 58 2.15 -17.84 -13.20
C TRP A 58 1.20 -18.58 -12.27
N LEU A 59 1.10 -19.91 -12.41
CA LEU A 59 0.29 -20.73 -11.51
C LEU A 59 0.84 -20.67 -10.07
N LYS A 60 2.15 -20.82 -9.88
CA LYS A 60 2.79 -20.68 -8.56
C LYS A 60 2.51 -19.30 -7.97
N PHE A 61 2.68 -18.25 -8.76
CA PHE A 61 2.38 -16.88 -8.35
C PHE A 61 0.94 -16.75 -7.84
N LEU A 62 -0.05 -17.21 -8.63
CA LEU A 62 -1.45 -17.17 -8.23
C LEU A 62 -1.74 -17.95 -6.94
N VAL A 63 -1.15 -19.14 -6.78
CA VAL A 63 -1.31 -19.95 -5.57
C VAL A 63 -0.75 -19.22 -4.34
N TYR A 64 0.47 -18.69 -4.42
CA TYR A 64 1.06 -17.96 -3.30
C TYR A 64 0.34 -16.64 -2.99
N SER A 65 -0.14 -15.93 -4.02
CA SER A 65 -0.99 -14.74 -3.82
C SER A 65 -2.29 -15.10 -3.10
N ALA A 66 -2.95 -16.20 -3.48
CA ALA A 66 -4.17 -16.66 -2.82
C ALA A 66 -3.93 -17.03 -1.35
N ILE A 67 -2.81 -17.71 -1.06
CA ILE A 67 -2.38 -18.01 0.33
C ILE A 67 -2.18 -16.73 1.12
N LEU A 68 -1.48 -15.73 0.54
CA LEU A 68 -1.20 -14.46 1.20
C LEU A 68 -2.49 -13.68 1.49
N VAL A 69 -3.43 -13.64 0.54
CA VAL A 69 -4.75 -13.03 0.75
C VAL A 69 -5.54 -13.76 1.84
N GLY A 70 -5.57 -15.11 1.80
CA GLY A 70 -6.24 -15.91 2.83
C GLY A 70 -5.66 -15.67 4.23
N ALA A 71 -4.34 -15.62 4.35
CA ALA A 71 -3.64 -15.32 5.59
C ALA A 71 -3.96 -13.89 6.09
N ALA A 72 -4.00 -12.90 5.20
CA ALA A 72 -4.34 -11.53 5.55
C ALA A 72 -5.79 -11.40 6.07
N ILE A 73 -6.75 -12.09 5.43
CA ILE A 73 -8.15 -12.12 5.89
C ILE A 73 -8.24 -12.75 7.28
N TYR A 74 -7.55 -13.86 7.51
CA TYR A 74 -7.53 -14.52 8.81
C TYR A 74 -6.90 -13.63 9.89
N LEU A 75 -5.79 -12.97 9.56
CA LEU A 75 -5.12 -12.03 10.46
C LEU A 75 -6.03 -10.86 10.87
N SER A 76 -6.83 -10.32 9.94
CA SER A 76 -7.81 -9.27 10.28
C SER A 76 -8.80 -9.73 11.33
N ARG A 77 -9.24 -10.99 11.29
CA ARG A 77 -10.16 -11.57 12.30
C ARG A 77 -9.48 -11.69 13.66
N LEU A 78 -8.22 -12.12 13.70
CA LEU A 78 -7.44 -12.13 14.93
C LEU A 78 -7.27 -10.73 15.51
N GLY A 79 -7.07 -9.72 14.65
CA GLY A 79 -7.04 -8.31 15.06
C GLY A 79 -8.31 -7.88 15.79
N ASP A 80 -9.48 -8.27 15.30
CA ASP A 80 -10.76 -7.96 15.95
C ASP A 80 -10.90 -8.62 17.33
N GLU A 81 -10.36 -9.82 17.49
CA GLU A 81 -10.32 -10.51 18.79
C GLU A 81 -9.37 -9.80 19.75
N ILE A 82 -8.14 -9.48 19.30
CA ILE A 82 -7.14 -8.75 20.09
C ILE A 82 -7.69 -7.39 20.53
N ALA A 83 -8.42 -6.69 19.66
CA ALA A 83 -9.02 -5.38 19.94
C ALA A 83 -9.99 -5.40 21.14
N ARG A 84 -10.55 -6.57 21.48
CA ARG A 84 -11.49 -6.75 22.60
C ARG A 84 -10.80 -7.16 23.90
N ILE A 85 -9.51 -7.54 23.86
CA ILE A 85 -8.76 -7.94 25.04
C ILE A 85 -8.47 -6.70 25.91
N PRO A 86 -8.89 -6.67 27.19
CA PRO A 86 -8.57 -5.58 28.10
C PRO A 86 -7.11 -5.66 28.55
N VAL A 87 -6.39 -4.54 28.49
CA VAL A 87 -5.05 -4.38 29.07
C VAL A 87 -5.11 -3.22 30.05
N GLY A 88 -4.81 -3.47 31.33
CA GLY A 88 -4.93 -2.45 32.39
C GLY A 88 -6.36 -1.96 32.62
N GLY A 89 -7.37 -2.78 32.31
CA GLY A 89 -8.80 -2.43 32.48
C GLY A 89 -9.45 -1.71 31.30
N VAL A 90 -8.70 -1.42 30.23
CA VAL A 90 -9.21 -0.77 29.02
C VAL A 90 -9.05 -1.69 27.81
N ALA A 91 -10.09 -1.86 27.01
CA ALA A 91 -9.99 -2.58 25.74
C ALA A 91 -9.08 -1.81 24.78
N LEU A 92 -8.17 -2.50 24.09
CA LEU A 92 -7.24 -1.86 23.15
C LEU A 92 -7.96 -1.08 22.04
N GLY A 93 -9.11 -1.57 21.61
CA GLY A 93 -9.96 -0.92 20.61
C GLY A 93 -9.49 -1.19 19.17
N GLY A 94 -10.46 -1.33 18.25
CA GLY A 94 -10.18 -1.70 16.86
C GLY A 94 -9.29 -0.69 16.12
N SER A 95 -9.44 0.61 16.41
CA SER A 95 -8.62 1.65 15.80
C SER A 95 -7.15 1.54 16.18
N PHE A 96 -6.82 1.13 17.40
CA PHE A 96 -5.43 0.96 17.83
C PHE A 96 -4.81 -0.29 17.20
N VAL A 97 -5.52 -1.42 17.29
CA VAL A 97 -5.05 -2.70 16.73
C VAL A 97 -4.90 -2.62 15.21
N GLY A 98 -5.87 -2.00 14.54
CA GLY A 98 -5.83 -1.74 13.10
C GLY A 98 -4.65 -0.85 12.70
N SER A 99 -4.45 0.27 13.40
CA SER A 99 -3.40 1.24 13.03
C SER A 99 -1.97 0.75 13.30
N LEU A 100 -1.78 -0.16 14.26
CA LEU A 100 -0.45 -0.59 14.68
C LEU A 100 -0.16 -2.04 14.24
N PHE A 101 -0.92 -3.01 14.74
CA PHE A 101 -0.63 -4.42 14.50
C PHE A 101 -0.96 -4.83 13.07
N ILE A 102 -2.18 -4.53 12.61
CA ILE A 102 -2.60 -4.91 11.26
C ILE A 102 -1.75 -4.17 10.23
N ALA A 103 -1.59 -2.85 10.36
CA ALA A 103 -0.78 -2.04 9.45
C ALA A 103 0.66 -2.57 9.32
N VAL A 104 1.35 -2.84 10.44
CA VAL A 104 2.72 -3.38 10.42
C VAL A 104 2.74 -4.74 9.73
N THR A 105 1.87 -5.67 10.11
CA THR A 105 1.89 -7.02 9.54
C THR A 105 1.57 -7.03 8.04
N THR A 106 0.71 -6.15 7.55
CA THR A 106 0.43 -6.04 6.10
C THR A 106 1.57 -5.40 5.31
N SER A 107 2.41 -4.57 5.94
CA SER A 107 3.58 -3.94 5.27
C SER A 107 4.85 -4.80 5.35
N LEU A 108 4.94 -5.77 6.28
CA LEU A 108 6.09 -6.68 6.39
C LEU A 108 6.37 -7.50 5.11
N PRO A 109 5.36 -8.07 4.41
CA PRO A 109 5.57 -8.74 3.14
C PRO A 109 6.21 -7.82 2.10
N GLU A 110 5.74 -6.58 1.98
CA GLU A 110 6.27 -5.60 1.02
C GLU A 110 7.73 -5.27 1.29
N MET A 111 8.07 -5.06 2.56
CA MET A 111 9.45 -4.83 2.99
C MET A 111 10.34 -6.05 2.70
N THR A 112 9.83 -7.26 2.94
CA THR A 112 10.57 -8.51 2.69
C THR A 112 10.85 -8.72 1.21
N VAL A 113 9.85 -8.46 0.34
CA VAL A 113 10.00 -8.53 -1.12
C VAL A 113 11.00 -7.48 -1.61
N ALA A 114 10.88 -6.24 -1.15
CA ALA A 114 11.81 -5.17 -1.54
C ALA A 114 13.26 -5.47 -1.13
N ILE A 115 13.50 -5.90 0.11
CA ILE A 115 14.83 -6.29 0.58
C ILE A 115 15.39 -7.46 -0.22
N SER A 116 14.56 -8.47 -0.51
CA SER A 116 14.97 -9.64 -1.28
C SER A 116 15.34 -9.26 -2.72
N ALA A 117 14.54 -8.41 -3.36
CA ALA A 117 14.83 -7.91 -4.70
C ALA A 117 16.13 -7.09 -4.75
N VAL A 118 16.37 -6.22 -3.77
CA VAL A 118 17.65 -5.48 -3.64
C VAL A 118 18.84 -6.42 -3.48
N LYS A 119 18.72 -7.43 -2.60
CA LYS A 119 19.79 -8.43 -2.38
C LYS A 119 20.11 -9.25 -3.63
N LEU A 120 19.12 -9.47 -4.49
CA LEU A 120 19.28 -10.16 -5.77
C LEU A 120 19.69 -9.23 -6.93
N GLY A 121 19.90 -7.93 -6.67
CA GLY A 121 20.27 -6.95 -7.70
C GLY A 121 19.11 -6.45 -8.55
N PHE A 122 17.87 -6.83 -8.25
CA PHE A 122 16.65 -6.42 -8.97
C PHE A 122 16.10 -5.09 -8.42
N LEU A 123 16.88 -4.01 -8.55
CA LEU A 123 16.52 -2.68 -8.01
C LEU A 123 15.24 -2.13 -8.64
N ASP A 124 15.05 -2.28 -9.95
CA ASP A 124 13.84 -1.81 -10.64
C ASP A 124 12.59 -2.56 -10.14
N MET A 125 12.72 -3.85 -9.82
CA MET A 125 11.64 -4.64 -9.22
C MET A 125 11.36 -4.21 -7.78
N ALA A 126 12.39 -3.93 -6.99
CA ALA A 126 12.24 -3.45 -5.62
C ALA A 126 11.50 -2.09 -5.58
N LEU A 127 11.89 -1.15 -6.43
CA LEU A 127 11.24 0.15 -6.57
C LEU A 127 9.82 0.00 -7.13
N GLY A 128 9.63 -0.86 -8.14
CA GLY A 128 8.33 -1.19 -8.71
C GLY A 128 7.36 -1.75 -7.66
N ASN A 129 7.83 -2.60 -6.76
CA ASN A 129 7.05 -3.10 -5.63
C ASN A 129 6.64 -1.97 -4.67
N ILE A 130 7.60 -1.16 -4.22
CA ILE A 130 7.33 -0.07 -3.25
C ILE A 130 6.34 0.96 -3.82
N PHE A 131 6.58 1.45 -5.04
CA PHE A 131 5.73 2.47 -5.66
C PHE A 131 4.40 1.90 -6.14
N GLY A 132 4.41 0.69 -6.70
CA GLY A 132 3.20 -0.01 -7.13
C GLY A 132 2.26 -0.29 -5.96
N SER A 133 2.77 -0.77 -4.83
CA SER A 133 2.00 -0.96 -3.60
C SER A 133 1.38 0.34 -3.08
N ASN A 134 2.14 1.44 -3.06
CA ASN A 134 1.59 2.74 -2.65
C ASN A 134 0.48 3.24 -3.60
N MET A 135 0.65 3.06 -4.91
CA MET A 135 -0.38 3.41 -5.89
C MET A 135 -1.63 2.54 -5.72
N PHE A 136 -1.45 1.24 -5.44
CA PHE A 136 -2.54 0.31 -5.19
C PHE A 136 -3.26 0.61 -3.86
N ASN A 137 -2.54 1.00 -2.80
CA ASN A 137 -3.14 1.40 -1.52
C ASN A 137 -4.12 2.58 -1.67
N MET A 138 -3.83 3.52 -2.57
CA MET A 138 -4.78 4.60 -2.90
C MET A 138 -6.01 4.05 -3.63
N ALA A 139 -5.84 3.11 -4.56
CA ALA A 139 -6.94 2.46 -5.27
C ALA A 139 -7.83 1.62 -4.33
N ILE A 140 -7.27 1.03 -3.26
CA ILE A 140 -8.06 0.31 -2.24
C ILE A 140 -9.12 1.20 -1.62
N VAL A 141 -8.83 2.49 -1.36
CA VAL A 141 -9.82 3.44 -0.82
C VAL A 141 -11.02 3.54 -1.75
N ALA A 142 -10.77 3.68 -3.05
CA ALA A 142 -11.83 3.78 -4.05
C ALA A 142 -12.63 2.47 -4.20
N VAL A 143 -11.96 1.32 -4.15
CA VAL A 143 -12.63 0.01 -4.17
C VAL A 143 -13.47 -0.21 -2.91
N ALA A 144 -12.99 0.25 -1.75
CA ALA A 144 -13.68 0.12 -0.49
C ALA A 144 -14.92 1.05 -0.44
N ASP A 145 -14.83 2.27 -0.97
CA ASP A 145 -16.00 3.16 -1.17
C ASP A 145 -17.06 2.49 -2.07
N LEU A 146 -16.63 1.91 -3.20
CA LEU A 146 -17.52 1.14 -4.09
C LEU A 146 -18.20 -0.05 -3.40
N SER A 147 -17.50 -0.71 -2.48
CA SER A 147 -18.00 -1.89 -1.78
C SER A 147 -18.95 -1.55 -0.62
N LEU A 148 -18.73 -0.40 0.03
CA LEU A 148 -19.53 0.08 1.17
C LEU A 148 -20.75 0.92 0.74
N GLY A 149 -20.86 1.25 -0.55
CA GLY A 149 -21.95 2.02 -1.10
C GLY A 149 -21.99 3.45 -0.55
N ARG A 150 -23.02 3.78 0.24
CA ARG A 150 -23.27 5.15 0.73
C ARG A 150 -22.33 5.63 1.85
N LYS A 151 -21.44 4.78 2.36
CA LYS A 151 -20.47 5.19 3.39
C LYS A 151 -19.12 5.39 2.73
N LEU A 152 -18.87 6.64 2.35
CA LEU A 152 -17.55 7.04 1.92
C LEU A 152 -16.59 7.03 3.09
N ILE A 153 -15.50 6.29 2.95
CA ILE A 153 -14.41 6.24 3.92
C ILE A 153 -13.83 7.65 4.08
N LEU A 154 -13.69 8.38 2.97
CA LEU A 154 -13.20 9.77 2.99
C LEU A 154 -14.17 10.74 3.67
N SER A 155 -15.49 10.54 3.55
CA SER A 155 -16.48 11.37 4.27
C SER A 155 -16.46 11.15 5.78
N CYS A 156 -15.96 9.99 6.23
CA CYS A 156 -15.80 9.66 7.65
C CYS A 156 -14.46 10.15 8.21
N ALA A 157 -13.59 10.76 7.39
CA ALA A 157 -12.30 11.23 7.82
C ALA A 157 -12.43 12.44 8.76
N SER A 158 -12.01 12.27 10.01
CA SER A 158 -11.81 13.36 10.96
C SER A 158 -10.64 14.28 10.57
N SER A 159 -10.65 15.51 11.10
CA SER A 159 -9.56 16.49 10.96
C SER A 159 -8.20 15.98 11.44
N LEU A 160 -8.18 14.99 12.35
CA LEU A 160 -6.96 14.32 12.80
C LEU A 160 -6.24 13.56 11.67
N HIS A 161 -6.96 13.07 10.66
CA HIS A 161 -6.34 12.39 9.52
C HIS A 161 -5.63 13.36 8.56
N LEU A 162 -5.92 14.66 8.63
CA LEU A 162 -5.26 15.65 7.77
C LEU A 162 -3.76 15.67 8.01
N PHE A 163 -3.31 15.57 9.26
CA PHE A 163 -1.88 15.50 9.59
C PHE A 163 -1.24 14.24 9.01
N THR A 164 -1.89 13.08 9.14
CA THR A 164 -1.40 11.84 8.52
C THR A 164 -1.24 11.99 7.01
N VAL A 165 -2.23 12.56 6.32
CA VAL A 165 -2.16 12.79 4.87
C VAL A 165 -1.03 13.75 4.51
N LEU A 166 -0.86 14.84 5.26
CA LEU A 166 0.23 15.80 5.05
C LEU A 166 1.60 15.12 5.18
N PHE A 167 1.81 14.29 6.20
CA PHE A 167 3.07 13.55 6.35
C PHE A 167 3.29 12.53 5.23
N VAL A 168 2.25 11.86 4.75
CA VAL A 168 2.34 10.97 3.57
C VAL A 168 2.77 11.75 2.33
N VAL A 169 2.25 12.96 2.10
CA VAL A 169 2.65 13.82 0.98
C VAL A 169 4.11 14.26 1.11
N ILE A 170 4.54 14.66 2.32
CA ILE A 170 5.94 15.05 2.58
C ILE A 170 6.89 13.88 2.30
N LEU A 171 6.59 12.70 2.85
CA LEU A 171 7.40 11.48 2.65
C LEU A 171 7.48 11.11 1.17
N THR A 172 6.35 11.14 0.46
CA THR A 172 6.30 10.84 -0.98
C THR A 172 7.11 11.86 -1.79
N THR A 173 7.08 13.14 -1.40
CA THR A 173 7.86 14.20 -2.04
C THR A 173 9.36 14.03 -1.81
N LEU A 174 9.78 13.61 -0.61
CA LEU A 174 11.19 13.29 -0.33
C LEU A 174 11.68 12.12 -1.18
N VAL A 175 10.86 11.08 -1.35
CA VAL A 175 11.20 9.95 -2.22
C VAL A 175 11.32 10.40 -3.68
N LEU A 176 10.41 11.25 -4.16
CA LEU A 176 10.48 11.84 -5.50
C LEU A 176 11.76 12.67 -5.67
N ALA A 177 12.10 13.51 -4.68
CA ALA A 177 13.32 14.30 -4.70
C ALA A 177 14.56 13.39 -4.79
N GLY A 178 14.62 12.31 -4.00
CA GLY A 178 15.70 11.33 -4.07
C GLY A 178 15.82 10.62 -5.42
N LEU A 179 14.68 10.36 -6.08
CA LEU A 179 14.66 9.75 -7.42
C LEU A 179 15.16 10.72 -8.50
N VAL A 180 14.75 11.99 -8.45
CA VAL A 180 15.16 13.04 -9.39
C VAL A 180 16.62 13.42 -9.20
N TYR A 181 17.07 13.59 -7.95
CA TYR A 181 18.41 14.04 -7.64
C TYR A 181 19.50 12.95 -7.75
N ARG A 182 19.12 11.70 -8.05
CA ARG A 182 19.97 10.52 -8.34
C ARG A 182 21.43 10.72 -7.91
N SER A 183 21.67 10.86 -6.59
CA SER A 183 22.97 11.27 -6.07
C SER A 183 24.03 10.25 -6.50
N LYS A 184 24.97 10.69 -7.35
CA LYS A 184 26.05 9.86 -7.91
C LYS A 184 27.11 9.46 -6.87
N ILE A 185 26.98 9.92 -5.62
CA ILE A 185 27.91 9.62 -4.54
C ILE A 185 27.09 9.24 -3.30
N LYS A 186 26.82 7.94 -3.14
CA LYS A 186 26.35 7.40 -1.85
C LYS A 186 27.48 6.58 -1.26
N THR A 187 28.20 7.16 -0.32
CA THR A 187 28.93 6.34 0.64
C THR A 187 27.90 5.49 1.41
N PRO A 188 28.18 4.21 1.69
CA PRO A 188 27.25 3.34 2.44
C PRO A 188 26.95 3.84 3.87
N ALA A 189 27.66 4.87 4.34
CA ALA A 189 27.50 5.47 5.65
C ALA A 189 26.38 6.52 5.75
N LEU A 190 25.88 7.11 4.64
CA LEU A 190 24.92 8.22 4.76
C LEU A 190 24.06 8.43 3.50
N ALA A 191 23.05 7.58 3.32
CA ALA A 191 21.93 7.90 2.46
C ALA A 191 21.02 8.91 3.18
N TRP A 192 21.37 10.20 3.11
CA TRP A 192 20.59 11.28 3.73
C TRP A 192 19.10 11.19 3.41
N ASP A 193 18.74 10.80 2.17
CA ASP A 193 17.35 10.56 1.77
C ASP A 193 16.62 9.57 2.70
N SER A 194 17.26 8.44 3.02
CA SER A 194 16.68 7.40 3.87
C SER A 194 16.58 7.85 5.33
N VAL A 195 17.59 8.58 5.82
CA VAL A 195 17.60 9.14 7.18
C VAL A 195 16.50 10.19 7.33
N SER A 196 16.34 11.07 6.34
CA SER A 196 15.28 12.08 6.32
C SER A 196 13.89 11.44 6.26
N ILE A 197 13.70 10.39 5.46
CA ILE A 197 12.45 9.62 5.41
C ILE A 197 12.13 9.01 6.78
N LEU A 198 13.09 8.35 7.43
CA LEU A 198 12.90 7.77 8.75
C LEU A 198 12.58 8.84 9.81
N PHE A 199 13.33 9.95 9.81
CA PHE A 199 13.09 11.06 10.73
C PHE A 199 11.68 11.62 10.60
N VAL A 200 11.22 11.91 9.37
CA VAL A 200 9.87 12.42 9.13
C VAL A 200 8.82 11.37 9.51
N TYR A 201 9.05 10.08 9.25
CA TYR A 201 8.14 9.01 9.66
C TYR A 201 7.98 8.95 11.19
N PHE A 202 9.06 9.01 11.96
CA PHE A 202 8.98 9.02 13.42
C PHE A 202 8.33 10.30 13.94
N ALA A 203 8.66 11.46 13.37
CA ALA A 203 8.01 12.73 13.71
C ALA A 203 6.51 12.70 13.45
N ALA A 204 6.09 12.12 12.31
CA ALA A 204 4.68 11.96 11.96
C ALA A 204 3.92 11.12 12.99
N ASN A 205 4.49 9.98 13.38
CA ASN A 205 3.89 9.11 14.38
C ASN A 205 3.80 9.79 15.75
N LEU A 206 4.82 10.56 16.14
CA LEU A 206 4.84 11.30 17.39
C LEU A 206 3.76 12.39 17.42
N VAL A 207 3.64 13.18 16.36
CA VAL A 207 2.61 14.23 16.23
C VAL A 207 1.22 13.61 16.27
N ASN A 208 0.99 12.53 15.52
CA ASN A 208 -0.29 11.83 15.52
C ASN A 208 -0.64 11.22 16.89
N PHE A 209 0.36 10.78 17.66
CA PHE A 209 0.15 10.28 19.02
C PHE A 209 -0.27 11.39 19.99
N TYR A 210 0.36 12.57 19.91
CA TYR A 210 0.04 13.70 20.79
C TYR A 210 -1.26 14.43 20.44
N LEU A 211 -1.71 14.36 19.18
CA LEU A 211 -2.96 14.97 18.74
C LEU A 211 -4.20 14.08 18.96
N ARG A 212 -4.00 12.80 19.31
CA ARG A 212 -5.08 11.84 19.62
C ARG A 212 -5.70 12.11 20.99
#